data_AF-A0A2E6X1K5-F1
#
_entry.id   AF-A0A2E6X1K5-F1
#
_cell.length_a   1.000
_cell.length_b   1.000
_cell.length_c   1.000
_cell.angle_alpha   90.00
_cell.angle_beta   90.00
_cell.angle_gamma   90.00
#
_symmetry.space_group_name_H-M   'P 1'
#
loop_
_entity.id
_entity.type
_entity.pdbx_description
1 polymer ?
#
loop_
_entity_poly.entity_id
_entity_poly.type
_entity_poly.pdbx_seq_one_letter_code
_entity_poly.pdbx_strand_id
1 'polypeptide(L)'
;MIPESHPFTNFLVSLRALFDGVLGFGESVLSPGWRQNQILILLALVALAWILHRVTGVMLQNWVRSREGWSKWQLRVVVQVKRRLGLMWFALLAGLLYQVMQNVTWPSRSYLIGLAATLAAIYVGIAFAARLVRNRPLRRMVTWGLWIYATLYMLNVADNVAVFLDDVALTIGEFRLSVLTVLTALVVVGALLTMARLVSTTTAATIRKNEDISPSMQVLAVKGVQILLYGLAFFIGVRAVGIDLTGLAVLSGAIGVGLGFGLQKVVSNLVSGVIILLDKSIKPGDVISLGETFGWIQTLGARYASVVTRDGKEYLIPNEDLITGQVVNWSHSNDFVRLDIY
;
A
#
# COMPACT_ATOMS: atom_id res chain seq x y z
N MET A 1 -57.16 14.30 20.92
CA MET A 1 -56.30 13.10 21.10
C MET A 1 -56.21 12.39 19.76
N ILE A 2 -55.08 12.56 19.07
CA ILE A 2 -54.77 11.80 17.85
C ILE A 2 -54.32 10.42 18.32
N PRO A 3 -54.86 9.29 17.81
CA PRO A 3 -54.42 7.98 18.25
C PRO A 3 -52.96 7.79 17.85
N GLU A 4 -52.09 7.47 18.81
CA GLU A 4 -50.72 7.06 18.52
C GLU A 4 -50.78 5.80 17.63
N SER A 5 -50.47 5.96 16.35
CA SER A 5 -50.35 4.85 15.41
C SER A 5 -49.22 3.95 15.88
N HIS A 6 -49.54 2.71 16.25
CA HIS A 6 -48.55 1.72 16.69
C HIS A 6 -47.43 1.60 15.62
N PRO A 7 -46.14 1.60 16.00
CA PRO A 7 -45.02 1.53 15.05
C PRO A 7 -45.11 0.35 14.06
N PHE A 8 -45.69 -0.76 14.51
CA PHE A 8 -45.92 -1.96 13.71
C PHE A 8 -46.93 -1.73 12.58
N THR A 9 -47.98 -0.93 12.81
CA THR A 9 -48.97 -0.59 11.79
C THR A 9 -48.36 0.29 10.70
N ASN A 10 -47.51 1.25 11.07
CA ASN A 10 -46.77 2.09 10.11
C ASN A 10 -45.77 1.27 9.29
N PHE A 11 -45.11 0.28 9.90
CA PHE A 11 -44.25 -0.66 9.19
C PHE A 11 -45.03 -1.49 8.16
N LEU A 12 -46.17 -2.07 8.53
CA LEU A 12 -47.00 -2.85 7.61
C LEU A 12 -47.55 -2.03 6.44
N VAL A 13 -47.95 -0.77 6.70
CA VAL A 13 -48.37 0.17 5.64
C VAL A 13 -47.21 0.48 4.69
N SER A 14 -46.02 0.74 5.23
CA SER A 14 -44.81 0.98 4.44
C SER A 14 -44.43 -0.23 3.60
N LEU A 15 -44.53 -1.44 4.17
CA LEU A 15 -44.23 -2.70 3.49
C LEU A 15 -45.21 -2.97 2.35
N ARG A 16 -46.50 -2.69 2.57
CA ARG A 16 -47.54 -2.79 1.55
C ARG A 16 -47.35 -1.77 0.43
N ALA A 17 -47.06 -0.52 0.75
CA ALA A 17 -46.75 0.51 -0.25
C ALA A 17 -45.52 0.14 -1.09
N LEU A 18 -44.51 -0.50 -0.48
CA LEU A 18 -43.35 -1.05 -1.18
C LEU A 18 -43.77 -2.15 -2.16
N PHE A 19 -44.61 -3.09 -1.70
CA PHE A 19 -45.10 -4.20 -2.52
C PHE A 19 -45.95 -3.72 -3.70
N ASP A 20 -46.88 -2.79 -3.45
CA ASP A 20 -47.72 -2.17 -4.47
C ASP A 20 -46.87 -1.36 -5.48
N GLY A 21 -45.82 -0.68 -5.00
CA GLY A 21 -44.84 0.00 -5.86
C GLY A 21 -44.04 -0.96 -6.75
N VAL A 22 -43.64 -2.12 -6.21
CA VAL A 22 -42.94 -3.17 -6.98
C VAL A 22 -43.86 -3.79 -8.04
N LEU A 23 -45.12 -4.08 -7.69
CA LEU A 23 -46.09 -4.60 -8.63
C LEU A 23 -46.42 -3.57 -9.72
N GLY A 24 -46.68 -2.31 -9.35
CA GLY A 24 -46.91 -1.23 -10.30
C GLY A 24 -45.71 -0.94 -11.21
N PHE A 25 -44.48 -1.10 -10.70
CA PHE A 25 -43.28 -1.07 -11.54
C PHE A 25 -43.27 -2.24 -12.54
N GLY A 26 -43.56 -3.46 -12.10
CA GLY A 26 -43.64 -4.64 -12.97
C GLY A 26 -44.68 -4.48 -14.09
N GLU A 27 -45.87 -3.98 -13.77
CA GLU A 27 -46.90 -3.69 -14.77
C GLU A 27 -46.48 -2.59 -15.74
N SER A 28 -45.79 -1.54 -15.24
CA SER A 28 -45.28 -0.45 -16.08
C SER A 28 -44.14 -0.86 -17.03
N VAL A 29 -43.51 -2.00 -16.74
CA VAL A 29 -42.44 -2.61 -17.52
C VAL A 29 -43.03 -3.47 -18.65
N LEU A 30 -44.15 -4.14 -18.37
CA LEU A 30 -44.87 -5.00 -19.32
C LEU A 30 -45.83 -4.24 -20.22
N SER A 31 -46.28 -3.05 -19.80
CA SER A 31 -47.16 -2.22 -20.62
C SER A 31 -46.42 -1.60 -21.83
N PRO A 32 -47.07 -1.51 -23.00
CA PRO A 32 -46.49 -0.90 -24.19
C PRO A 32 -46.07 0.55 -23.91
N GLY A 33 -44.76 0.80 -23.94
CA GLY A 33 -44.23 2.10 -23.59
C GLY A 33 -42.72 2.18 -23.63
N TRP A 34 -42.18 3.36 -23.33
CA TRP A 34 -40.75 3.60 -23.44
C TRP A 34 -39.90 2.80 -22.42
N ARG A 35 -40.49 2.36 -21.30
CA ARG A 35 -39.81 1.46 -20.34
C ARG A 35 -39.58 0.06 -20.93
N GLN A 36 -40.55 -0.47 -21.66
CA GLN A 36 -40.41 -1.73 -22.40
C GLN A 36 -39.28 -1.63 -23.44
N ASN A 37 -39.20 -0.53 -24.18
CA ASN A 37 -38.11 -0.30 -25.14
C ASN A 37 -36.73 -0.30 -24.46
N GLN A 38 -36.60 0.31 -23.29
CA GLN A 38 -35.35 0.27 -22.52
C GLN A 38 -34.95 -1.16 -22.15
N ILE A 39 -35.91 -2.04 -21.84
CA ILE A 39 -35.64 -3.45 -21.53
C ILE A 39 -35.23 -4.21 -22.78
N LEU A 40 -35.89 -3.99 -23.92
CA LEU A 40 -35.48 -4.58 -25.19
C LEU A 40 -34.05 -4.13 -25.58
N ILE A 41 -33.74 -2.85 -25.39
CA ILE A 41 -32.40 -2.30 -25.59
C ILE A 41 -31.40 -2.99 -24.65
N LEU A 42 -31.73 -3.18 -23.37
CA LEU A 42 -30.87 -3.87 -22.41
C LEU A 42 -30.63 -5.34 -22.81
N LEU A 43 -31.66 -6.06 -23.24
CA LEU A 43 -31.53 -7.43 -23.74
C LEU A 43 -30.64 -7.48 -24.99
N ALA A 44 -30.80 -6.53 -25.90
CA ALA A 44 -29.95 -6.39 -27.08
C ALA A 44 -28.49 -6.08 -26.70
N LEU A 45 -28.26 -5.21 -25.71
CA LEU A 45 -26.93 -4.92 -25.16
C LEU A 45 -26.29 -6.14 -24.51
N VAL A 46 -27.06 -6.96 -23.77
CA VAL A 46 -26.58 -8.21 -23.19
C VAL A 46 -26.21 -9.21 -24.28
N ALA A 47 -27.04 -9.37 -25.31
CA ALA A 47 -26.75 -10.24 -26.45
C ALA A 47 -25.49 -9.79 -27.20
N LEU A 48 -25.37 -8.49 -27.48
CA LEU A 48 -24.21 -7.90 -28.13
C LEU A 48 -22.95 -8.07 -27.28
N ALA A 49 -23.02 -7.82 -25.97
CA ALA A 49 -21.91 -8.02 -25.04
C ALA A 49 -21.49 -9.49 -24.96
N TRP A 50 -22.43 -10.43 -25.06
CA TRP A 50 -22.15 -11.87 -25.10
C TRP A 50 -21.45 -12.30 -26.40
N ILE A 51 -21.87 -11.76 -27.55
CA ILE A 51 -21.20 -11.97 -28.84
C ILE A 51 -19.77 -11.41 -28.79
N LEU A 52 -19.62 -10.15 -28.36
CA LEU A 52 -18.31 -9.52 -28.21
C LEU A 52 -17.43 -10.28 -27.24
N HIS A 53 -17.98 -10.80 -26.13
CA HIS A 53 -17.25 -11.65 -25.20
C HIS A 53 -16.67 -12.89 -25.87
N ARG A 54 -17.45 -13.58 -26.72
CA ARG A 54 -16.96 -14.76 -27.45
C ARG A 54 -15.85 -14.39 -28.44
N VAL A 55 -16.06 -13.36 -29.25
CA VAL A 55 -15.07 -12.91 -30.26
C VAL A 55 -13.77 -12.48 -29.59
N THR A 56 -13.86 -11.53 -28.66
CA THR A 56 -12.68 -10.98 -27.97
C THR A 56 -12.04 -11.99 -27.03
N GLY A 57 -12.82 -12.93 -26.49
CA GLY A 57 -12.31 -14.05 -25.70
C GLY A 57 -11.44 -15.02 -26.51
N VAL A 58 -11.82 -15.31 -27.76
CA VAL A 58 -11.01 -16.14 -28.68
C VAL A 58 -9.75 -15.38 -29.11
N MET A 59 -9.88 -14.09 -29.48
CA MET A 59 -8.73 -13.25 -29.83
C MET A 59 -7.70 -13.18 -28.68
N LEU A 60 -8.17 -12.97 -27.45
CA LEU A 60 -7.32 -12.93 -26.26
C LEU A 60 -6.61 -14.25 -26.00
N GLN A 61 -7.28 -15.39 -26.24
CA GLN A 61 -6.64 -16.71 -26.12
C GLN A 61 -5.58 -16.96 -27.18
N ASN A 62 -5.86 -16.61 -28.44
CA ASN A 62 -4.90 -16.77 -29.53
C ASN A 62 -3.68 -15.86 -29.32
N TRP A 63 -3.92 -14.63 -28.86
CA TRP A 63 -2.86 -13.69 -28.51
C TRP A 63 -1.97 -14.19 -27.37
N VAL A 64 -2.56 -14.73 -26.29
CA VAL A 64 -1.76 -15.32 -25.20
C VAL A 64 -0.99 -16.56 -25.67
N ARG A 65 -1.57 -17.39 -26.55
CA ARG A 65 -0.87 -18.55 -27.12
C ARG A 65 0.31 -18.16 -28.03
N SER A 66 0.22 -17.02 -28.71
CA SER A 66 1.30 -16.52 -29.59
C SER A 66 2.50 -15.94 -28.83
N ARG A 67 2.40 -15.77 -27.51
CA ARG A 67 3.43 -15.14 -26.67
C ARG A 67 4.01 -16.18 -25.71
N GLU A 68 5.24 -16.62 -25.97
CA GLU A 68 6.00 -17.45 -25.02
C GLU A 68 6.69 -16.59 -23.95
N GLY A 69 6.98 -17.16 -22.78
CA GLY A 69 7.73 -16.48 -21.70
C GLY A 69 6.88 -15.70 -20.67
N TRP A 70 5.55 -15.81 -20.70
CA TRP A 70 4.70 -15.13 -19.72
C TRP A 70 4.82 -15.73 -18.32
N SER A 71 5.05 -14.86 -17.34
CA SER A 71 5.08 -15.24 -15.94
C SER A 71 3.69 -15.69 -15.43
N LYS A 72 3.67 -16.58 -14.44
CA LYS A 72 2.43 -17.14 -13.85
C LYS A 72 1.45 -16.08 -13.32
N TRP A 73 1.90 -14.85 -13.01
CA TRP A 73 1.01 -13.79 -12.57
C TRP A 73 0.30 -13.10 -13.74
N GLN A 74 0.97 -12.91 -14.88
CA GLN A 74 0.38 -12.31 -16.09
C GLN A 74 -0.73 -13.20 -16.65
N LEU A 75 -0.51 -14.52 -16.71
CA LEU A 75 -1.55 -15.48 -17.12
C LEU A 75 -2.77 -15.44 -16.18
N ARG A 76 -2.54 -15.33 -14.86
CA ARG A 76 -3.62 -15.15 -13.89
C ARG A 76 -4.39 -13.85 -14.11
N VAL A 77 -3.75 -12.77 -14.57
CA VAL A 77 -4.46 -11.54 -14.96
C VAL A 77 -5.40 -11.80 -16.12
N VAL A 78 -4.90 -12.41 -17.19
CA VAL A 78 -5.68 -12.63 -18.41
C VAL A 78 -6.88 -13.51 -18.16
N VAL A 79 -6.73 -14.60 -17.41
CA VAL A 79 -7.85 -15.51 -17.09
C VAL A 79 -8.97 -14.76 -16.34
N GLN A 80 -8.62 -13.85 -15.44
CA GLN A 80 -9.62 -13.08 -14.68
C GLN A 80 -10.32 -12.03 -15.55
N VAL A 81 -9.57 -11.33 -16.41
CA VAL A 81 -10.14 -10.40 -17.40
C VAL A 81 -11.09 -11.15 -18.31
N LYS A 82 -10.66 -12.30 -18.85
CA LYS A 82 -11.50 -13.16 -19.70
C LYS A 82 -12.81 -13.55 -19.00
N ARG A 83 -12.77 -13.92 -17.72
CA ARG A 83 -13.96 -14.34 -16.95
C ARG A 83 -14.99 -13.21 -16.79
N ARG A 84 -14.57 -11.95 -16.81
CA ARG A 84 -15.45 -10.77 -16.63
C ARG A 84 -15.67 -9.95 -17.90
N LEU A 85 -15.05 -10.37 -19.00
CA LEU A 85 -15.02 -9.66 -20.28
C LEU A 85 -16.43 -9.34 -20.81
N GLY A 86 -17.41 -10.24 -20.64
CA GLY A 86 -18.80 -9.97 -21.02
C GLY A 86 -19.46 -8.86 -20.20
N LEU A 87 -19.23 -8.83 -18.89
CA LEU A 87 -19.72 -7.73 -18.03
C LEU A 87 -19.00 -6.42 -18.32
N MET A 88 -17.71 -6.47 -18.68
CA MET A 88 -16.95 -5.30 -19.10
C MET A 88 -17.50 -4.71 -20.40
N TRP A 89 -17.77 -5.56 -21.40
CA TRP A 89 -18.40 -5.14 -22.65
C TRP A 89 -19.80 -4.59 -22.41
N PHE A 90 -20.60 -5.25 -21.58
CA PHE A 90 -21.93 -4.76 -21.22
C PHE A 90 -21.86 -3.38 -20.54
N ALA A 91 -21.01 -3.21 -19.53
CA ALA A 91 -20.83 -1.93 -18.83
C ALA A 91 -20.38 -0.82 -19.79
N LEU A 92 -19.43 -1.11 -20.68
CA LEU A 92 -18.92 -0.17 -21.67
C LEU A 92 -20.00 0.23 -22.69
N LEU A 93 -20.70 -0.73 -23.28
CA LEU A 93 -21.74 -0.47 -24.28
C LEU A 93 -22.95 0.24 -23.66
N ALA A 94 -23.42 -0.23 -22.51
CA ALA A 94 -24.54 0.39 -21.81
C ALA A 94 -24.18 1.81 -21.33
N GLY A 95 -22.94 2.03 -20.87
CA GLY A 95 -22.45 3.34 -20.47
C GLY A 95 -22.34 4.32 -21.65
N LEU A 96 -21.77 3.88 -22.77
CA LEU A 96 -21.72 4.69 -24.00
C LEU A 96 -23.12 5.02 -24.50
N LEU A 97 -24.03 4.04 -24.53
CA LEU A 97 -25.41 4.26 -24.97
C LEU A 97 -26.14 5.22 -24.02
N TYR A 98 -25.97 5.06 -22.71
CA TYR A 98 -26.55 5.96 -21.70
C TYR A 98 -26.10 7.41 -21.94
N GLN A 99 -24.80 7.62 -22.16
CA GLN A 99 -24.25 8.95 -22.45
C GLN A 99 -24.83 9.54 -23.75
N VAL A 100 -24.90 8.76 -24.83
CA VAL A 100 -25.51 9.22 -26.10
C VAL A 100 -26.99 9.57 -25.89
N MET A 101 -27.75 8.71 -25.20
CA MET A 101 -29.16 8.94 -24.94
C MET A 101 -29.40 10.15 -24.03
N GLN A 102 -28.52 10.43 -23.07
CA GLN A 102 -28.65 11.60 -22.20
C GLN A 102 -28.42 12.91 -22.96
N ASN A 103 -27.60 12.89 -24.02
CA ASN A 103 -27.35 14.07 -24.87
C ASN A 103 -28.40 14.25 -25.98
N VAL A 104 -29.05 13.16 -26.43
CA VAL A 104 -29.98 13.19 -27.56
C VAL A 104 -31.45 13.13 -27.12
N THR A 105 -31.76 12.59 -25.94
CA THR A 105 -33.13 12.31 -25.49
C THR A 105 -33.39 12.77 -24.05
N TRP A 106 -34.66 12.73 -23.62
CA TRP A 106 -35.08 13.10 -22.27
C TRP A 106 -34.54 12.15 -21.19
N PRO A 107 -34.16 12.62 -19.98
CA PRO A 107 -33.57 11.79 -18.93
C PRO A 107 -34.41 10.58 -18.49
N SER A 108 -35.75 10.70 -18.52
CA SER A 108 -36.66 9.59 -18.18
C SER A 108 -36.58 8.41 -19.16
N ARG A 109 -36.02 8.65 -20.36
CA ARG A 109 -35.90 7.67 -21.44
C ARG A 109 -34.67 6.78 -21.34
N SER A 110 -33.70 7.15 -20.50
CA SER A 110 -32.44 6.41 -20.34
C SER A 110 -32.25 5.83 -18.94
N TYR A 111 -33.23 5.99 -18.03
CA TYR A 111 -33.11 5.65 -16.61
C TYR A 111 -32.69 4.18 -16.35
N LEU A 112 -33.38 3.20 -16.93
CA LEU A 112 -33.07 1.78 -16.72
C LEU A 112 -31.72 1.40 -17.32
N ILE A 113 -31.36 2.01 -18.45
CA ILE A 113 -30.07 1.80 -19.12
C ILE A 113 -28.94 2.37 -18.25
N GLY A 114 -29.12 3.58 -17.70
CA GLY A 114 -28.17 4.20 -16.79
C GLY A 114 -27.97 3.41 -15.50
N LEU A 115 -29.05 2.90 -14.90
CA LEU A 115 -28.99 2.06 -13.71
C LEU A 115 -28.24 0.76 -13.98
N ALA A 116 -28.54 0.07 -15.08
CA ALA A 116 -27.84 -1.15 -15.47
C ALA A 116 -26.35 -0.91 -15.80
N ALA A 117 -26.04 0.18 -16.51
CA ALA A 117 -24.67 0.58 -16.82
C ALA A 117 -23.87 0.87 -15.55
N THR A 118 -24.45 1.62 -14.61
CA THR A 118 -23.83 1.99 -13.33
C THR A 118 -23.59 0.75 -12.47
N LEU A 119 -24.59 -0.13 -12.31
CA LEU A 119 -24.43 -1.39 -11.58
C LEU A 119 -23.36 -2.29 -12.18
N ALA A 120 -23.33 -2.41 -13.51
CA ALA A 120 -22.32 -3.20 -14.19
C ALA A 120 -20.91 -2.62 -14.00
N ALA A 121 -20.77 -1.29 -14.10
CA ALA A 121 -19.51 -0.58 -13.86
C ALA A 121 -19.03 -0.76 -12.41
N ILE A 122 -19.93 -0.61 -11.42
CA ILE A 122 -19.66 -0.87 -10.00
C ILE A 122 -19.21 -2.31 -9.80
N TYR A 123 -19.96 -3.29 -10.31
CA TYR A 123 -19.62 -4.71 -10.16
C TYR A 123 -18.23 -5.04 -10.72
N VAL A 124 -17.91 -4.53 -11.91
CA VAL A 124 -16.60 -4.67 -12.54
C VAL A 124 -15.52 -3.97 -11.71
N GLY A 125 -15.76 -2.72 -11.29
CA GLY A 125 -14.84 -1.94 -10.48
C GLY A 125 -14.50 -2.63 -9.15
N ILE A 126 -15.50 -3.08 -8.40
CA ILE A 126 -15.34 -3.81 -7.14
C ILE A 126 -14.54 -5.09 -7.37
N ALA A 127 -14.83 -5.83 -8.44
CA ALA A 127 -14.10 -7.05 -8.75
C ALA A 127 -12.60 -6.81 -9.03
N PHE A 128 -12.26 -5.71 -9.68
CA PHE A 128 -10.86 -5.32 -9.90
C PHE A 128 -10.21 -4.76 -8.63
N ALA A 129 -10.89 -3.89 -7.88
CA ALA A 129 -10.40 -3.32 -6.63
C ALA A 129 -10.12 -4.41 -5.58
N ALA A 130 -11.04 -5.36 -5.39
CA ALA A 130 -10.90 -6.48 -4.48
C ALA A 130 -9.70 -7.38 -4.82
N ARG A 131 -9.21 -7.37 -6.07
CA ARG A 131 -8.03 -8.14 -6.48
C ARG A 131 -6.74 -7.57 -5.93
N LEU A 132 -6.66 -6.26 -5.74
CA LEU A 132 -5.48 -5.62 -5.17
C LEU A 132 -5.22 -6.12 -3.74
N VAL A 133 -6.28 -6.55 -3.07
CA VAL A 133 -6.24 -7.15 -1.74
C VAL A 133 -5.84 -8.63 -1.81
N ARG A 134 -4.57 -8.90 -1.46
CA ARG A 134 -3.99 -10.24 -1.48
C ARG A 134 -4.54 -11.17 -0.39
N ASN A 135 -4.88 -10.63 0.78
CA ASN A 135 -5.34 -11.41 1.93
C ASN A 135 -6.83 -11.77 1.78
N ARG A 136 -7.19 -13.05 1.95
CA ARG A 136 -8.58 -13.53 1.78
C ARG A 136 -9.61 -12.84 2.69
N PRO A 137 -9.41 -12.70 4.02
CA PRO A 137 -10.41 -12.07 4.89
C PRO A 137 -10.55 -10.57 4.59
N LEU A 138 -9.42 -9.87 4.44
CA LEU A 138 -9.41 -8.45 4.08
C LEU A 138 -10.08 -8.20 2.73
N ARG A 139 -9.89 -9.09 1.75
CA ARG A 139 -10.56 -8.98 0.45
C ARG A 139 -12.08 -9.08 0.60
N ARG A 140 -12.58 -9.97 1.47
CA ARG A 140 -14.02 -10.06 1.74
C ARG A 140 -14.51 -8.76 2.38
N MET A 141 -13.82 -8.26 3.41
CA MET A 141 -14.16 -7.00 4.07
C MET A 141 -14.21 -5.82 3.08
N VAL A 142 -13.19 -5.67 2.24
CA VAL A 142 -13.15 -4.62 1.20
C VAL A 142 -14.26 -4.82 0.17
N THR A 143 -14.53 -6.05 -0.25
CA THR A 143 -15.62 -6.32 -1.22
C THR A 143 -16.98 -5.93 -0.64
N TRP A 144 -17.28 -6.35 0.59
CA TRP A 144 -18.52 -5.99 1.29
C TRP A 144 -18.60 -4.48 1.54
N GLY A 145 -17.52 -3.85 2.00
CA GLY A 145 -17.46 -2.41 2.23
C GLY A 145 -17.72 -1.61 0.94
N LEU A 146 -17.11 -2.01 -0.18
CA LEU A 146 -17.37 -1.37 -1.48
C LEU A 146 -18.81 -1.56 -1.94
N TRP A 147 -19.41 -2.73 -1.71
CA TRP A 147 -20.83 -2.96 -2.02
C TRP A 147 -21.77 -2.13 -1.14
N ILE A 148 -21.48 -2.03 0.16
CA ILE A 148 -22.23 -1.17 1.08
C ILE A 148 -22.15 0.27 0.60
N TYR A 149 -20.94 0.81 0.38
CA TYR A 149 -20.75 2.17 -0.11
C TYR A 149 -21.45 2.41 -1.45
N ALA A 150 -21.30 1.50 -2.42
CA ALA A 150 -21.95 1.60 -3.71
C ALA A 150 -23.48 1.63 -3.59
N THR A 151 -24.04 0.81 -2.70
CA THR A 151 -25.49 0.80 -2.43
C THR A 151 -25.95 2.11 -1.81
N LEU A 152 -25.24 2.61 -0.80
CA LEU A 152 -25.55 3.90 -0.16
C LEU A 152 -25.46 5.07 -1.14
N TYR A 153 -24.46 5.05 -2.03
CA TYR A 153 -24.30 6.03 -3.09
C TYR A 153 -25.46 5.97 -4.09
N MET A 154 -25.83 4.77 -4.54
CA MET A 154 -26.96 4.59 -5.46
C MET A 154 -28.32 4.98 -4.86
N LEU A 155 -28.49 4.79 -3.56
CA LEU A 155 -29.68 5.22 -2.84
C LEU A 155 -29.66 6.72 -2.49
N ASN A 156 -28.59 7.45 -2.86
CA ASN A 156 -28.39 8.86 -2.55
C ASN A 156 -28.48 9.18 -1.04
N VAL A 157 -28.05 8.23 -0.20
CA VAL A 157 -28.01 8.36 1.28
C VAL A 157 -26.59 8.31 1.82
N ALA A 158 -25.57 8.20 0.95
CA ALA A 158 -24.17 8.14 1.37
C ALA A 158 -23.75 9.34 2.23
N ASP A 159 -24.16 10.55 1.84
CA ASP A 159 -23.83 11.77 2.59
C ASP A 159 -24.54 11.81 3.94
N ASN A 160 -25.81 11.40 4.00
CA ASN A 160 -26.57 11.30 5.25
C ASN A 160 -25.94 10.30 6.22
N VAL A 161 -25.51 9.14 5.70
CA VAL A 161 -24.79 8.14 6.50
C VAL A 161 -23.42 8.66 6.93
N ALA A 162 -22.70 9.40 6.07
CA ALA A 162 -21.43 10.00 6.44
C ALA A 162 -21.59 11.01 7.58
N VAL A 163 -22.58 11.90 7.50
CA VAL A 163 -22.91 12.84 8.59
C VAL A 163 -23.25 12.09 9.87
N PHE A 164 -24.13 11.08 9.81
CA PHE A 164 -24.45 10.25 10.97
C PHE A 164 -23.20 9.59 11.60
N LEU A 165 -22.29 9.04 10.78
CA LEU A 165 -21.05 8.45 11.27
C LEU A 165 -20.06 9.49 11.79
N ASP A 166 -20.13 10.74 11.35
CA ASP A 166 -19.33 11.83 11.88
C ASP A 166 -19.87 12.36 13.22
N ASP A 167 -21.19 12.36 13.39
CA ASP A 167 -21.87 12.75 14.63
C ASP A 167 -21.60 11.76 15.76
N VAL A 168 -21.45 10.46 15.44
CA VAL A 168 -20.98 9.46 16.41
C VAL A 168 -19.48 9.65 16.63
N ALA A 169 -19.13 10.55 17.55
CA ALA A 169 -17.75 10.88 17.88
C ALA A 169 -17.46 10.81 19.38
N LEU A 170 -16.22 10.42 19.69
CA LEU A 170 -15.63 10.57 21.02
C LEU A 170 -14.86 11.88 21.07
N THR A 171 -15.22 12.76 22.00
CA THR A 171 -14.55 14.04 22.23
C THR A 171 -13.84 14.02 23.58
N ILE A 172 -12.51 14.21 23.58
CA ILE A 172 -11.68 14.30 24.79
C ILE A 172 -10.83 15.58 24.69
N GLY A 173 -11.24 16.65 25.37
CA GLY A 173 -10.62 17.96 25.20
C GLY A 173 -10.74 18.45 23.75
N GLU A 174 -9.61 18.79 23.13
CA GLU A 174 -9.52 19.18 21.71
C GLU A 174 -9.53 17.98 20.74
N PHE A 175 -9.38 16.75 21.24
CA PHE A 175 -9.34 15.56 20.40
C PHE A 175 -10.76 15.06 20.08
N ARG A 176 -11.17 15.14 18.81
CA ARG A 176 -12.41 14.56 18.30
C ARG A 176 -12.11 13.39 17.38
N LEU A 177 -12.62 12.21 17.72
CA LEU A 177 -12.50 11.00 16.92
C LEU A 177 -13.88 10.46 16.56
N SER A 178 -14.33 10.73 15.33
CA SER A 178 -15.59 10.20 14.81
C SER A 178 -15.45 8.80 14.23
N VAL A 179 -16.55 8.04 14.20
CA VAL A 179 -16.58 6.72 13.53
C VAL A 179 -16.24 6.87 12.05
N LEU A 180 -16.71 7.93 11.40
CA LEU A 180 -16.33 8.26 10.02
C LEU A 180 -14.81 8.42 9.87
N THR A 181 -14.18 9.18 10.77
CA THR A 181 -12.72 9.39 10.78
C THR A 181 -11.98 8.06 10.95
N VAL A 182 -12.40 7.19 11.87
CA VAL A 182 -11.79 5.88 12.08
C VAL A 182 -11.93 4.98 10.85
N LEU A 183 -13.13 4.90 10.26
CA LEU A 183 -13.36 4.10 9.06
C LEU A 183 -12.53 4.62 7.88
N THR A 184 -12.49 5.93 7.69
CA THR A 184 -11.68 6.58 6.64
C THR A 184 -10.19 6.31 6.87
N ALA A 185 -9.70 6.41 8.11
CA ALA A 185 -8.33 6.08 8.48
C ALA A 185 -7.98 4.63 8.17
N LEU A 186 -8.84 3.67 8.52
CA LEU A 186 -8.61 2.26 8.21
C LEU A 186 -8.51 2.00 6.70
N VAL A 187 -9.34 2.67 5.88
CA VAL A 187 -9.30 2.55 4.43
C VAL A 187 -8.04 3.21 3.85
N VAL A 188 -7.74 4.45 4.22
CA VAL A 188 -6.59 5.22 3.70
C VAL A 188 -5.27 4.59 4.12
N VAL A 189 -5.09 4.31 5.41
CA VAL A 189 -3.89 3.64 5.95
C VAL A 189 -3.77 2.24 5.33
N GLY A 190 -4.85 1.47 5.24
CA GLY A 190 -4.85 0.15 4.62
C GLY A 190 -4.43 0.18 3.14
N ALA A 191 -4.88 1.18 2.39
CA ALA A 191 -4.50 1.40 0.99
C ALA A 191 -3.00 1.76 0.88
N LEU A 192 -2.53 2.72 1.68
CA LEU A 192 -1.12 3.13 1.70
C LEU A 192 -0.19 1.99 2.12
N LEU A 193 -0.55 1.21 3.15
CA LEU A 193 0.23 0.03 3.55
C LEU A 193 0.26 -1.04 2.46
N THR A 194 -0.83 -1.20 1.71
CA THR A 194 -0.87 -2.11 0.56
C THR A 194 0.08 -1.62 -0.55
N MET A 195 0.10 -0.32 -0.84
CA MET A 195 1.05 0.26 -1.79
C MET A 195 2.49 0.12 -1.31
N ALA A 196 2.78 0.45 -0.05
CA ALA A 196 4.08 0.27 0.56
C ALA A 196 4.57 -1.18 0.49
N ARG A 197 3.66 -2.14 0.67
CA ARG A 197 3.98 -3.57 0.52
C ARG A 197 4.38 -3.90 -0.92
N LEU A 198 3.65 -3.38 -1.92
CA LEU A 198 3.98 -3.62 -3.33
C LEU A 198 5.38 -3.08 -3.64
N VAL A 199 5.64 -1.81 -3.31
CA VAL A 199 6.93 -1.15 -3.48
C VAL A 199 8.04 -1.90 -2.74
N SER A 200 7.79 -2.29 -1.48
CA SER A 200 8.76 -3.06 -0.70
C SER A 200 9.08 -4.40 -1.34
N THR A 201 8.09 -5.14 -1.84
CA THR A 201 8.35 -6.44 -2.47
C THR A 201 9.14 -6.32 -3.77
N THR A 202 8.92 -5.26 -4.55
CA THR A 202 9.70 -5.00 -5.77
C THR A 202 11.12 -4.60 -5.42
N THR A 203 11.31 -3.67 -4.47
CA THR A 203 12.65 -3.25 -4.02
C THR A 203 13.42 -4.41 -3.42
N ALA A 204 12.77 -5.26 -2.64
CA ALA A 204 13.40 -6.43 -2.05
C ALA A 204 13.81 -7.48 -3.10
N ALA A 205 13.07 -7.59 -4.21
CA ALA A 205 13.47 -8.45 -5.32
C ALA A 205 14.71 -7.90 -6.05
N THR A 206 14.83 -6.58 -6.19
CA THR A 206 16.02 -5.93 -6.76
C THR A 206 17.23 -6.12 -5.85
N ILE A 207 17.09 -5.90 -4.54
CA ILE A 207 18.19 -6.05 -3.57
C ILE A 207 18.74 -7.49 -3.57
N ARG A 208 17.86 -8.49 -3.58
CA ARG A 208 18.27 -9.91 -3.57
C ARG A 208 18.94 -10.39 -4.85
N LYS A 209 18.83 -9.66 -5.95
CA LYS A 209 19.50 -9.98 -7.22
C LYS A 209 20.94 -9.48 -7.27
N ASN A 210 21.34 -8.62 -6.33
CA ASN A 210 22.69 -8.10 -6.27
C ASN A 210 23.58 -9.10 -5.51
N GLU A 211 24.39 -9.85 -6.26
CA GLU A 211 25.32 -10.86 -5.73
C GLU A 211 26.53 -10.22 -5.01
N ASP A 212 26.83 -8.94 -5.27
CA ASP A 212 27.91 -8.21 -4.60
C ASP A 212 27.58 -7.90 -3.12
N ILE A 213 26.30 -8.01 -2.74
CA ILE A 213 25.84 -7.77 -1.37
C ILE A 213 25.71 -9.11 -0.65
N SER A 214 26.38 -9.23 0.50
CA SER A 214 26.29 -10.43 1.34
C SER A 214 24.85 -10.73 1.77
N PRO A 215 24.46 -12.01 1.95
CA PRO A 215 23.08 -12.39 2.30
C PRO A 215 22.56 -11.69 3.56
N SER A 216 23.41 -11.48 4.57
CA SER A 216 23.05 -10.77 5.80
C SER A 216 22.73 -9.30 5.55
N MET A 217 23.50 -8.62 4.70
CA MET A 217 23.26 -7.23 4.30
C MET A 217 22.01 -7.09 3.45
N GLN A 218 21.72 -8.06 2.57
CA GLN A 218 20.46 -8.08 1.81
C GLN A 218 19.24 -8.13 2.74
N VAL A 219 19.27 -9.01 3.76
CA VAL A 219 18.18 -9.11 4.75
C VAL A 219 18.03 -7.81 5.53
N LEU A 220 19.14 -7.22 5.98
CA LEU A 220 19.14 -5.94 6.70
C LEU A 220 18.54 -4.81 5.85
N ALA A 221 18.99 -4.66 4.61
CA ALA A 221 18.51 -3.64 3.68
C ALA A 221 17.01 -3.79 3.38
N VAL A 222 16.54 -5.03 3.14
CA VAL A 222 15.12 -5.32 2.92
C VAL A 222 14.27 -4.95 4.13
N LYS A 223 14.71 -5.30 5.34
CA LYS A 223 14.00 -4.95 6.57
C LYS A 223 14.01 -3.45 6.82
N GLY A 224 15.12 -2.77 6.57
CA GLY A 224 15.23 -1.31 6.68
C GLY A 224 14.23 -0.58 5.76
N VAL A 225 14.20 -0.97 4.48
CA VAL A 225 13.22 -0.43 3.51
C VAL A 225 11.78 -0.73 3.94
N GLN A 226 11.50 -1.92 4.47
CA GLN A 226 10.16 -2.26 4.97
C GLN A 226 9.72 -1.38 6.13
N ILE A 227 10.58 -1.22 7.14
CA ILE A 227 10.31 -0.38 8.31
C ILE A 227 10.06 1.06 7.87
N LEU A 228 10.90 1.59 6.99
CA LEU A 228 10.78 2.96 6.48
C LEU A 228 9.48 3.16 5.69
N LEU A 229 9.19 2.30 4.71
CA LEU A 229 8.01 2.43 3.87
C LEU A 229 6.70 2.24 4.65
N TYR A 230 6.65 1.29 5.59
CA TYR A 230 5.46 1.09 6.41
C TYR A 230 5.28 2.20 7.44
N GLY A 231 6.37 2.67 8.07
CA GLY A 231 6.32 3.82 8.97
C GLY A 231 5.81 5.07 8.25
N LEU A 232 6.34 5.37 7.06
CA LEU A 232 5.92 6.50 6.26
C LEU A 232 4.47 6.37 5.79
N ALA A 233 4.05 5.19 5.31
CA ALA A 233 2.67 4.94 4.89
C ALA A 233 1.67 5.10 6.03
N PHE A 234 2.01 4.63 7.24
CA PHE A 234 1.20 4.83 8.43
C PHE A 234 1.11 6.31 8.80
N PHE A 235 2.25 7.00 8.90
CA PHE A 235 2.31 8.42 9.26
C PHE A 235 1.51 9.30 8.28
N ILE A 236 1.74 9.13 6.98
CA ILE A 236 1.00 9.84 5.94
C ILE A 236 -0.49 9.51 6.00
N GLY A 237 -0.85 8.24 6.18
CA GLY A 237 -2.24 7.81 6.17
C GLY A 237 -3.06 8.35 7.33
N VAL A 238 -2.48 8.38 8.53
CA VAL A 238 -3.14 8.95 9.70
C VAL A 238 -3.25 10.48 9.56
N ARG A 239 -2.20 11.16 9.11
CA ARG A 239 -2.21 12.62 8.90
C ARG A 239 -3.18 13.04 7.80
N ALA A 240 -3.32 12.26 6.73
CA ALA A 240 -4.23 12.53 5.62
C ALA A 240 -5.71 12.58 6.04
N VAL A 241 -6.05 11.99 7.18
CA VAL A 241 -7.42 11.91 7.73
C VAL A 241 -7.64 12.97 8.82
N GLY A 242 -6.64 13.85 9.05
CA GLY A 242 -6.76 14.97 9.97
C GLY A 242 -6.52 14.62 11.45
N ILE A 243 -6.05 13.40 11.74
CA ILE A 243 -5.70 13.01 13.11
C ILE A 243 -4.39 13.71 13.49
N ASP A 244 -4.43 14.48 14.58
CA ASP A 244 -3.24 15.14 15.10
C ASP A 244 -2.26 14.11 15.69
N LEU A 245 -1.06 14.09 15.12
CA LEU A 245 0.02 13.20 15.51
C LEU A 245 1.06 13.90 16.40
N THR A 246 0.82 15.14 16.85
CA THR A 246 1.79 15.92 17.63
C THR A 246 2.23 15.18 18.90
N GLY A 247 1.29 14.58 19.64
CA GLY A 247 1.62 13.76 20.82
C GLY A 247 2.48 12.53 20.48
N LEU A 248 2.18 11.86 19.36
CA LEU A 248 3.00 10.74 18.87
C LEU A 248 4.36 11.21 18.36
N ALA A 249 4.46 12.40 17.79
CA ALA A 249 5.72 12.99 17.33
C ALA A 249 6.63 13.32 18.53
N VAL A 250 6.07 13.87 19.62
CA VAL A 250 6.81 14.10 20.88
C VAL A 250 7.31 12.79 21.46
N LEU A 251 6.44 11.77 21.58
CA LEU A 251 6.84 10.45 22.07
C LEU A 251 7.91 9.80 21.18
N SER A 252 7.72 9.87 19.86
CA SER A 252 8.70 9.36 18.89
C SER A 252 10.02 10.11 18.96
N GLY A 253 9.99 11.41 19.26
CA GLY A 253 11.17 12.23 19.53
C GLY A 253 11.92 11.74 20.76
N ALA A 254 11.23 11.50 21.87
CA ALA A 254 11.83 10.95 23.08
C ALA A 254 12.43 9.55 22.86
N ILE A 255 11.72 8.66 22.18
CA ILE A 255 12.24 7.34 21.77
C ILE A 255 13.45 7.51 20.85
N GLY A 256 13.40 8.45 19.92
CA GLY A 256 14.50 8.76 19.00
C GLY A 256 15.76 9.23 19.73
N VAL A 257 15.62 10.09 20.73
CA VAL A 257 16.73 10.52 21.60
C VAL A 257 17.30 9.32 22.37
N GLY A 258 16.44 8.48 22.97
CA GLY A 258 16.89 7.28 23.68
C GLY A 258 17.63 6.28 22.78
N LEU A 259 17.13 6.05 21.57
CA LEU A 259 17.80 5.24 20.55
C LEU A 259 19.12 5.88 20.11
N GLY A 260 19.17 7.21 19.97
CA GLY A 260 20.39 7.96 19.65
C GLY A 260 21.49 7.74 20.69
N PHE A 261 21.15 7.85 21.98
CA PHE A 261 22.09 7.53 23.06
C PHE A 261 22.52 6.05 23.04
N GLY A 262 21.59 5.11 22.80
CA GLY A 262 21.91 3.69 22.73
C GLY A 262 22.81 3.31 21.53
N LEU A 263 22.67 4.02 20.41
CA LEU A 263 23.44 3.79 19.18
C LEU A 263 24.73 4.62 19.11
N GLN A 264 24.97 5.52 20.07
CA GLN A 264 26.06 6.48 20.04
C GLN A 264 27.41 5.83 19.73
N LYS A 265 27.77 4.74 20.42
CA LYS A 265 29.04 4.03 20.22
C LYS A 265 29.16 3.39 18.82
N VAL A 266 28.07 2.85 18.29
CA VAL A 266 28.08 2.24 16.94
C VAL A 266 28.28 3.33 15.88
N VAL A 267 27.58 4.45 16.03
CA VAL A 267 27.71 5.60 15.12
C VAL A 267 29.09 6.23 15.24
N SER A 268 29.62 6.40 16.46
CA SER A 268 30.97 6.93 16.70
C SER A 268 32.04 6.11 15.98
N ASN A 269 31.99 4.78 16.09
CA ASN A 269 32.92 3.89 15.38
C ASN A 269 32.78 3.96 13.85
N LEU A 270 31.55 4.06 13.34
CA LEU A 270 31.31 4.20 11.91
C LEU A 270 31.87 5.52 11.36
N VAL A 271 31.54 6.63 12.01
CA VAL A 271 32.01 7.96 11.63
C VAL A 271 33.54 8.04 11.74
N SER A 272 34.11 7.51 12.83
CA SER A 272 35.57 7.42 13.01
C SER A 272 36.23 6.64 11.89
N GLY A 273 35.65 5.49 11.49
CA GLY A 273 36.15 4.72 10.34
C GLY A 273 36.14 5.49 9.03
N VAL A 274 35.06 6.24 8.75
CA VAL A 274 34.97 7.10 7.54
C VAL A 274 36.02 8.21 7.59
N ILE A 275 36.20 8.86 8.74
CA ILE A 275 37.21 9.92 8.92
C ILE A 275 38.62 9.37 8.68
N ILE A 276 38.99 8.23 9.28
CA ILE A 276 40.29 7.58 9.08
C ILE A 276 40.55 7.29 7.59
N LEU A 277 39.53 6.81 6.87
CA LEU A 277 39.64 6.52 5.44
C LEU A 277 39.81 7.78 4.59
N LEU A 278 39.13 8.88 4.94
CA LEU A 278 39.20 10.15 4.22
C LEU A 278 40.55 10.85 4.46
N ASP A 279 40.96 10.94 5.71
CA ASP A 279 42.19 11.65 6.11
C ASP A 279 43.43 10.79 5.88
N LYS A 280 43.26 9.47 5.71
CA LYS A 280 44.32 8.47 5.60
C LYS A 280 45.35 8.57 6.72
N SER A 281 44.89 8.94 7.92
CA SER A 281 45.73 9.08 9.12
C SER A 281 46.40 7.76 9.52
N ILE A 282 45.74 6.65 9.19
CA ILE A 282 46.16 5.29 9.47
C ILE A 282 45.72 4.41 8.29
N LYS A 283 46.61 3.58 7.75
CA LYS A 283 46.37 2.75 6.56
C LYS A 283 46.69 1.27 6.80
N PRO A 284 46.05 0.33 6.09
CA PRO A 284 46.49 -1.06 6.06
C PRO A 284 47.97 -1.15 5.67
N GLY A 285 48.75 -1.89 6.44
CA GLY A 285 50.20 -1.98 6.34
C GLY A 285 50.97 -1.10 7.34
N ASP A 286 50.33 -0.09 7.93
CA ASP A 286 51.01 0.78 8.89
C ASP A 286 51.38 0.04 10.18
N VAL A 287 52.56 0.32 10.72
CA VAL A 287 53.01 -0.14 12.03
C VAL A 287 52.62 0.88 13.09
N ILE A 288 51.74 0.49 14.00
CA ILE A 288 51.18 1.38 15.00
C ILE A 288 51.41 0.86 16.42
N SER A 289 51.44 1.78 17.37
CA SER A 289 51.34 1.52 18.80
C SER A 289 50.16 2.28 19.39
N LEU A 290 49.29 1.55 20.10
CA LEU A 290 48.16 2.09 20.85
C LEU A 290 48.12 1.41 22.23
N GLY A 291 48.38 2.19 23.29
CA GLY A 291 48.53 1.65 24.64
C GLY A 291 49.63 0.58 24.69
N GLU A 292 49.28 -0.63 25.12
CA GLU A 292 50.20 -1.78 25.18
C GLU A 292 50.24 -2.60 23.87
N THR A 293 49.40 -2.26 22.88
CA THR A 293 49.33 -3.01 21.62
C THR A 293 50.32 -2.42 20.62
N PHE A 294 51.26 -3.25 20.15
CA PHE A 294 52.21 -2.91 19.09
C PHE A 294 52.11 -3.93 17.96
N GLY A 295 51.83 -3.47 16.74
CA GLY A 295 51.62 -4.35 15.60
C GLY A 295 51.39 -3.58 14.30
N TRP A 296 51.08 -4.29 13.23
CA TRP A 296 50.72 -3.68 11.96
C TRP A 296 49.24 -3.87 11.65
N ILE A 297 48.68 -2.96 10.86
CA ILE A 297 47.26 -2.99 10.51
C ILE A 297 47.04 -3.93 9.35
N GLN A 298 46.27 -4.99 9.57
CA GLN A 298 45.96 -5.96 8.54
C GLN A 298 44.74 -5.55 7.71
N THR A 299 43.66 -5.15 8.37
CA THR A 299 42.45 -4.67 7.68
C THR A 299 41.85 -3.48 8.41
N LEU A 300 41.30 -2.54 7.64
CA LEU A 300 40.53 -1.42 8.17
C LEU A 300 39.07 -1.61 7.80
N GLY A 301 38.25 -1.96 8.79
CA GLY A 301 36.82 -2.15 8.64
C GLY A 301 36.02 -0.88 8.98
N ALA A 302 34.72 -0.92 8.71
CA ALA A 302 33.83 0.22 9.00
C ALA A 302 33.68 0.53 10.51
N ARG A 303 33.95 -0.43 11.41
CA ARG A 303 33.75 -0.27 12.87
C ARG A 303 34.99 -0.53 13.72
N TYR A 304 35.98 -1.21 13.15
CA TYR A 304 37.21 -1.58 13.85
C TYR A 304 38.35 -1.71 12.83
N ALA A 305 39.59 -1.58 13.31
CA ALA A 305 40.79 -1.99 12.61
C ALA A 305 41.33 -3.28 13.23
N SER A 306 41.82 -4.18 12.39
CA SER A 306 42.56 -5.37 12.82
C SER A 306 44.05 -5.04 12.90
N VAL A 307 44.63 -5.21 14.08
CA VAL A 307 46.06 -5.03 14.35
C VAL A 307 46.66 -6.38 14.72
N VAL A 308 47.62 -6.84 13.94
CA VAL A 308 48.33 -8.10 14.21
C VAL A 308 49.66 -7.80 14.87
N THR A 309 49.87 -8.39 16.05
CA THR A 309 51.13 -8.27 16.78
C THR A 309 52.18 -9.25 16.24
N ARG A 310 53.43 -9.06 16.62
CA ARG A 310 54.55 -9.95 16.26
C ARG A 310 54.33 -11.41 16.71
N ASP A 311 53.56 -11.62 17.77
CA ASP A 311 53.24 -12.94 18.31
C ASP A 311 52.06 -13.61 17.60
N GLY A 312 51.52 -13.00 16.53
CA GLY A 312 50.41 -13.53 15.74
C GLY A 312 49.02 -13.34 16.36
N LYS A 313 48.89 -12.55 17.44
CA LYS A 313 47.58 -12.19 18.00
C LYS A 313 46.95 -11.08 17.17
N GLU A 314 45.68 -11.26 16.80
CA GLU A 314 44.88 -10.26 16.09
C GLU A 314 43.96 -9.51 17.07
N TYR A 315 44.22 -8.22 17.25
CA TYR A 315 43.41 -7.33 18.08
C TYR A 315 42.44 -6.55 17.20
N LEU A 316 41.15 -6.60 17.56
CA LEU A 316 40.09 -5.82 16.90
C LEU A 316 39.89 -4.52 17.68
N ILE A 317 40.54 -3.46 17.22
CA ILE A 317 40.52 -2.15 17.88
C ILE A 317 39.36 -1.31 17.32
N PRO A 318 38.42 -0.84 18.15
CA PRO A 318 37.37 0.07 17.72
C PRO A 318 37.92 1.33 17.04
N ASN A 319 37.27 1.77 15.96
CA ASN A 319 37.73 2.96 15.23
C ASN A 319 37.68 4.25 16.08
N GLU A 320 36.75 4.33 17.03
CA GLU A 320 36.65 5.44 17.98
C GLU A 320 37.91 5.57 18.85
N ASP A 321 38.50 4.45 19.27
CA ASP A 321 39.71 4.45 20.10
C ASP A 321 40.94 4.95 19.30
N LEU A 322 40.97 4.69 17.99
CA LEU A 322 42.04 5.17 17.09
C LEU A 322 41.96 6.68 16.81
N ILE A 323 40.78 7.29 16.94
CA ILE A 323 40.58 8.74 16.75
C ILE A 323 40.75 9.49 18.08
N THR A 324 40.23 8.95 19.18
CA THR A 324 40.20 9.63 20.48
C THR A 324 41.45 9.39 21.32
N GLY A 325 42.13 8.26 21.12
CA GLY A 325 43.36 7.88 21.82
C GLY A 325 44.62 8.35 21.09
N GLN A 326 45.73 8.42 21.82
CA GLN A 326 47.03 8.70 21.22
C GLN A 326 47.55 7.45 20.48
N VAL A 327 47.63 7.53 19.15
CA VAL A 327 48.23 6.50 18.30
C VAL A 327 49.61 6.97 17.84
N VAL A 328 50.63 6.14 18.03
CA VAL A 328 51.96 6.36 17.43
C VAL A 328 52.04 5.54 16.15
N ASN A 329 52.09 6.21 15.00
CA ASN A 329 52.29 5.57 13.71
C ASN A 329 53.77 5.66 13.31
N TRP A 330 54.45 4.52 13.33
CA TRP A 330 55.88 4.43 13.08
C TRP A 330 56.25 4.46 11.60
N SER A 331 55.28 4.19 10.72
CA SER A 331 55.48 4.11 9.28
C SER A 331 54.72 5.18 8.48
N HIS A 332 54.14 6.19 9.14
CA HIS A 332 53.30 7.17 8.46
C HIS A 332 54.06 7.97 7.39
N SER A 333 55.26 8.46 7.73
CA SER A 333 56.06 9.34 6.87
C SER A 333 57.24 8.63 6.20
N ASN A 334 57.63 7.47 6.72
CA ASN A 334 58.79 6.71 6.27
C ASN A 334 58.58 5.23 6.58
N ASP A 335 58.82 4.35 5.61
CA ASP A 335 58.59 2.90 5.75
C ASP A 335 59.61 2.21 6.69
N PHE A 336 60.72 2.90 7.04
CA PHE A 336 61.73 2.37 7.96
C PHE A 336 61.36 2.62 9.43
N VAL A 337 60.83 1.58 10.09
CA VAL A 337 60.58 1.59 11.54
C VAL A 337 61.90 1.36 12.29
N ARG A 338 62.35 2.35 13.07
CA ARG A 338 63.58 2.26 13.87
C ARG A 338 63.32 1.47 15.15
N LEU A 339 64.13 0.43 15.39
CA LEU A 339 64.12 -0.36 16.61
C LEU A 339 65.17 0.21 17.58
N ASP A 340 64.73 0.68 18.74
CA ASP A 340 65.63 0.99 19.84
C ASP A 340 66.05 -0.33 20.51
N ILE A 341 67.35 -0.62 20.45
CA ILE A 341 67.95 -1.80 21.07
C ILE A 341 68.67 -1.29 22.32
N TYR A 342 68.22 -1.72 23.50
CA TYR A 342 68.87 -1.47 24.79
C TYR A 342 69.78 -2.61 25.20
#